data_AF-A0A0D2IDE7-F1
#
_entry.id   AF-A0A0D2IDE7-F1
#
_cell.length_a   1.000
_cell.length_b   1.000
_cell.length_c   1.000
_cell.angle_alpha   90.00
_cell.angle_beta   90.00
_cell.angle_gamma   90.00
#
_symmetry.space_group_name_H-M   'P 1'
#
loop_
_entity.id
_entity.type
_entity.pdbx_description
1 polymer ?
#
loop_
_entity_poly.entity_id
_entity_poly.type
_entity_poly.pdbx_seq_one_letter_code
_entity_poly.pdbx_strand_id
1 'polypeptide(L)'
;MERPNVLDVPDEMALSREKFYAVLAARIQPTHRPRWYLSALACLAALNHQDEVASLYTLLLKSYIPKEEQLDLTRKIREALVILVGIIGAAKIGNALRALSEVTPDGLRDPTCYRKWENHEHAVARGRDFAKSIYGENNERGRSSRIASPDYDFVVLGNGNIGL
;
A
#
# COMPACT_ATOMS: atom_id res chain seq x y z
N MET A 1 7.01 -32.80 -21.41
CA MET A 1 5.86 -31.87 -21.44
C MET A 1 6.38 -30.54 -20.90
N GLU A 2 6.85 -29.67 -21.80
CA GLU A 2 7.39 -28.36 -21.42
C GLU A 2 6.26 -27.45 -20.93
N ARG A 3 6.48 -26.76 -19.81
CA ARG A 3 5.54 -25.76 -19.31
C ARG A 3 5.60 -24.54 -20.23
N PRO A 4 4.48 -24.05 -20.78
CA PRO A 4 4.49 -22.88 -21.63
C PRO A 4 5.08 -21.68 -20.88
N ASN A 5 5.94 -20.94 -21.57
CA ASN A 5 6.59 -19.75 -21.07
C ASN A 5 5.53 -18.67 -20.81
N VAL A 6 5.49 -18.11 -19.60
CA VAL A 6 4.50 -17.09 -19.19
C VAL A 6 4.62 -15.79 -20.03
N LEU A 7 5.68 -15.68 -20.84
CA LEU A 7 5.94 -14.55 -21.73
C LEU A 7 5.34 -14.71 -23.14
N ASP A 8 4.79 -15.88 -23.50
CA ASP A 8 4.09 -16.09 -24.79
C ASP A 8 2.57 -15.96 -24.62
N VAL A 9 2.11 -14.88 -24.00
CA VAL A 9 0.69 -14.53 -24.03
C VAL A 9 0.40 -13.90 -25.39
N PRO A 10 -0.49 -14.47 -26.23
CA PRO A 10 -0.85 -13.86 -27.51
C PRO A 10 -1.31 -12.42 -27.29
N ASP A 11 -0.91 -11.49 -28.17
CA ASP A 11 -1.26 -10.06 -28.06
C ASP A 11 -2.79 -9.84 -28.01
N GLU A 12 -3.57 -10.77 -28.58
CA GLU A 12 -5.05 -10.80 -28.48
C GLU A 12 -5.59 -11.12 -27.07
N MET A 13 -4.77 -11.73 -26.19
CA MET A 13 -5.10 -12.01 -24.79
C MET A 13 -4.48 -10.99 -23.82
N ALA A 14 -3.60 -10.10 -24.30
CA ALA A 14 -3.07 -9.01 -23.50
C ALA A 14 -4.16 -7.94 -23.31
N LEU A 15 -4.75 -7.91 -22.11
CA LEU A 15 -5.72 -6.90 -21.75
C LEU A 15 -5.02 -5.53 -21.76
N SER A 16 -5.48 -4.57 -22.58
CA SER A 16 -4.91 -3.21 -22.54
C SER A 16 -5.00 -2.66 -21.11
N ARG A 17 -4.03 -1.81 -20.72
CA ARG A 17 -3.94 -1.24 -19.37
C ARG A 17 -5.28 -0.64 -18.89
N GLU A 18 -5.96 0.08 -19.78
CA GLU A 18 -7.28 0.66 -19.53
C GLU A 18 -8.37 -0.40 -19.32
N LYS A 19 -8.39 -1.45 -20.15
CA LYS A 19 -9.31 -2.58 -20.01
C LYS A 19 -9.04 -3.34 -18.70
N PHE A 20 -7.79 -3.50 -18.29
CA PHE A 20 -7.44 -4.11 -17.00
C PHE A 20 -8.03 -3.35 -15.82
N TYR A 21 -7.83 -2.03 -15.79
CA TYR A 21 -8.39 -1.21 -14.73
C TYR A 21 -9.93 -1.18 -14.76
N ALA A 22 -10.54 -1.16 -15.94
CA ALA A 22 -12.00 -1.25 -16.07
C ALA A 22 -12.55 -2.58 -15.54
N VAL A 23 -11.91 -3.71 -15.85
CA VAL A 23 -12.28 -5.03 -15.32
C VAL A 23 -12.11 -5.07 -13.81
N LEU A 24 -11.02 -4.52 -13.27
CA LEU A 24 -10.75 -4.49 -11.84
C LEU A 24 -11.81 -3.65 -11.09
N ALA A 25 -12.18 -2.49 -11.66
CA ALA A 25 -13.26 -1.65 -11.13
C ALA A 25 -14.63 -2.34 -11.18
N ALA A 26 -14.95 -3.04 -12.27
CA ALA A 26 -16.23 -3.73 -12.45
C ALA A 26 -16.41 -4.96 -11.55
N ARG A 27 -15.31 -5.62 -11.15
CA ARG A 27 -15.36 -6.82 -10.30
C ARG A 27 -15.58 -6.52 -8.82
N ILE A 28 -15.46 -5.27 -8.38
CA ILE A 28 -15.50 -4.93 -6.96
C ILE A 28 -16.85 -4.30 -6.63
N GLN A 29 -17.68 -5.08 -5.92
CA GLN A 29 -19.01 -4.65 -5.48
C GLN A 29 -18.91 -3.45 -4.50
N PRO A 30 -19.91 -2.55 -4.50
CA PRO A 30 -19.98 -1.43 -3.57
C PRO A 30 -20.45 -1.93 -2.20
N THR A 31 -19.59 -2.60 -1.44
CA THR A 31 -19.92 -3.00 -0.07
C THR A 31 -18.77 -2.67 0.88
N HIS A 32 -19.00 -1.67 1.75
CA HIS A 32 -18.36 -1.29 3.01
C HIS A 32 -16.82 -1.39 3.23
N ARG A 33 -16.02 -1.83 2.27
CA ARG A 33 -14.56 -1.94 2.35
C ARG A 33 -13.87 -0.68 1.81
N PRO A 34 -12.64 -0.38 2.26
CA PRO A 34 -11.85 0.73 1.69
C PRO A 34 -11.87 0.67 0.16
N ARG A 35 -11.97 1.84 -0.48
CA ARG A 35 -12.16 1.95 -1.92
C ARG A 35 -11.13 1.06 -2.62
N TRP A 36 -11.58 0.22 -3.56
CA TRP A 36 -10.78 -0.84 -4.17
C TRP A 36 -9.38 -0.42 -4.62
N TYR A 37 -9.28 0.82 -5.09
CA TYR A 37 -8.06 1.38 -5.62
C TYR A 37 -6.97 1.57 -4.57
N LEU A 38 -7.31 1.70 -3.29
CA LEU A 38 -6.31 1.78 -2.21
C LEU A 38 -5.53 0.46 -2.12
N SER A 39 -6.24 -0.67 -2.18
CA SER A 39 -5.62 -2.00 -2.20
C SER A 39 -4.84 -2.24 -3.49
N ALA A 40 -5.37 -1.82 -4.64
CA ALA A 40 -4.70 -1.97 -5.92
C ALA A 40 -3.39 -1.15 -5.96
N LEU A 41 -3.42 0.13 -5.57
CA LEU A 41 -2.24 0.99 -5.51
C LEU A 41 -1.21 0.46 -4.51
N ALA A 42 -1.65 0.01 -3.32
CA ALA A 42 -0.75 -0.59 -2.34
C ALA A 42 -0.09 -1.88 -2.88
N CYS A 43 -0.83 -2.71 -3.61
CA CYS A 43 -0.29 -3.92 -4.24
C CYS A 43 0.74 -3.60 -5.33
N LEU A 44 0.44 -2.65 -6.23
CA LEU A 44 1.37 -2.23 -7.28
C LEU A 44 2.66 -1.64 -6.68
N ALA A 45 2.54 -0.79 -5.66
CA ALA A 45 3.67 -0.25 -4.93
C ALA A 45 4.48 -1.35 -4.21
N ALA A 46 3.80 -2.30 -3.58
CA ALA A 46 4.40 -3.46 -2.92
C ALA A 46 5.20 -4.33 -3.89
N LEU A 47 4.74 -4.49 -5.12
CA LEU A 47 5.38 -5.25 -6.19
C LEU A 47 6.42 -4.44 -6.99
N ASN A 48 6.67 -3.18 -6.60
CA ASN A 48 7.64 -2.28 -7.23
C ASN A 48 7.25 -1.84 -8.67
N HIS A 49 5.96 -1.81 -9.00
CA HIS A 49 5.41 -1.27 -10.25
C HIS A 49 4.98 0.20 -10.08
N GLN A 50 5.95 1.07 -9.82
CA GLN A 50 5.69 2.50 -9.51
C GLN A 50 5.11 3.31 -10.69
N ASP A 51 5.43 2.91 -11.91
CA ASP A 51 4.86 3.43 -13.16
C ASP A 51 3.35 3.14 -13.26
N GLU A 52 2.94 1.96 -12.80
CA GLU A 52 1.52 1.60 -12.72
C GLU A 52 0.80 2.32 -11.58
N VAL A 53 1.49 2.64 -10.47
CA VAL A 53 0.93 3.50 -9.41
C VAL A 53 0.55 4.87 -9.97
N ALA A 54 1.44 5.51 -10.73
CA ALA A 54 1.18 6.80 -11.37
C ALA A 54 0.06 6.71 -12.43
N SER A 55 0.09 5.66 -13.25
CA SER A 55 -0.90 5.42 -14.30
C SER A 55 -2.30 5.20 -13.73
N LEU A 56 -2.43 4.33 -12.72
CA LEU A 56 -3.69 4.06 -12.05
C LEU A 56 -4.20 5.32 -11.34
N TYR A 57 -3.35 6.06 -10.62
CA TYR A 57 -3.77 7.30 -9.98
C TYR A 57 -4.34 8.32 -10.97
N THR A 58 -3.68 8.51 -12.11
CA THR A 58 -4.15 9.41 -13.18
C THR A 58 -5.53 8.98 -13.70
N LEU A 59 -5.73 7.67 -13.92
CA LEU A 59 -7.03 7.13 -14.32
C LEU A 59 -8.11 7.36 -13.25
N LEU A 60 -7.77 7.19 -11.97
CA LEU A 60 -8.71 7.41 -10.86
C LEU A 60 -9.19 8.86 -10.82
N LEU A 61 -8.28 9.83 -10.93
CA LEU A 61 -8.65 11.25 -10.98
C LEU A 61 -9.53 11.57 -12.19
N LYS A 62 -9.27 10.94 -13.34
CA LYS A 62 -10.02 11.20 -14.57
C LYS A 62 -11.42 10.58 -14.56
N SER A 63 -11.58 9.38 -14.00
CA SER A 63 -12.75 8.52 -14.29
C SER A 63 -13.49 7.99 -13.07
N TYR A 64 -12.88 8.01 -11.88
CA TYR A 64 -13.46 7.35 -10.70
C TYR A 64 -13.58 8.26 -9.46
N ILE A 65 -12.87 9.38 -9.44
CA ILE A 65 -12.85 10.31 -8.32
C ILE A 65 -13.49 11.65 -8.74
N PRO A 66 -14.66 12.01 -8.18
CA PRO A 66 -15.27 13.32 -8.39
C PRO A 66 -14.32 14.46 -8.02
N LYS A 67 -14.34 15.56 -8.77
CA LYS A 67 -13.37 16.67 -8.64
C LYS A 67 -13.31 17.23 -7.22
N GLU A 68 -14.46 17.38 -6.59
CA GLU A 68 -14.66 17.87 -5.23
C GLU A 68 -14.04 16.97 -4.15
N GLU A 69 -13.85 15.67 -4.44
CA GLU A 69 -13.25 14.71 -3.51
C GLU A 69 -11.75 14.45 -3.79
N GLN A 70 -11.21 14.93 -4.91
CA GLN A 70 -9.86 14.56 -5.37
C GLN A 70 -8.77 14.87 -4.35
N LEU A 71 -8.84 16.01 -3.66
CA LEU A 71 -7.83 16.38 -2.67
C LEU A 71 -7.85 15.44 -1.46
N ASP A 72 -9.03 15.21 -0.88
CA ASP A 72 -9.21 14.33 0.27
C ASP A 72 -8.77 12.90 -0.06
N LEU A 73 -9.10 12.41 -1.25
CA LEU A 73 -8.76 11.04 -1.64
C LEU A 73 -7.30 10.90 -2.05
N THR A 74 -6.69 11.94 -2.60
CA THR A 74 -5.23 11.98 -2.83
C THR A 74 -4.49 11.89 -1.50
N ARG A 75 -4.94 12.59 -0.46
CA ARG A 75 -4.39 12.46 0.90
C ARG A 75 -4.53 11.03 1.43
N LYS A 76 -5.71 10.43 1.30
CA LYS A 76 -5.97 9.04 1.71
C LYS A 76 -5.12 8.03 0.93
N ILE A 77 -4.87 8.25 -0.36
CA ILE A 77 -3.99 7.42 -1.17
C ILE A 77 -2.55 7.50 -0.66
N ARG A 78 -2.01 8.70 -0.44
CA ARG A 78 -0.66 8.89 0.11
C ARG A 78 -0.51 8.21 1.47
N GLU A 79 -1.50 8.38 2.33
CA GLU A 79 -1.56 7.77 3.64
C GLU A 79 -1.60 6.23 3.56
N ALA A 80 -2.44 5.68 2.68
CA ALA A 80 -2.54 4.24 2.47
C ALA A 80 -1.22 3.65 1.96
N LEU A 81 -0.51 4.34 1.07
CA LEU A 81 0.81 3.93 0.61
C LEU A 81 1.82 3.90 1.76
N VAL A 82 1.84 4.92 2.63
CA VAL A 82 2.73 4.94 3.79
C VAL A 82 2.43 3.78 4.75
N ILE A 83 1.16 3.57 5.10
CA ILE A 83 0.77 2.58 6.11
C ILE A 83 0.88 1.14 5.56
N LEU A 84 0.30 0.87 4.40
CA LEU A 84 0.18 -0.50 3.87
C LEU A 84 1.50 -1.00 3.27
N VAL A 85 2.22 -0.13 2.55
CA VAL A 85 3.50 -0.49 1.92
C VAL A 85 4.65 -0.41 2.93
N GLY A 86 4.49 0.35 4.02
CA GLY A 86 5.51 0.48 5.06
C GLY A 86 5.89 -0.81 5.75
N ILE A 87 4.97 -1.77 5.85
CA ILE A 87 5.26 -3.13 6.36
C ILE A 87 6.28 -3.86 5.46
N ILE A 88 6.30 -3.54 4.17
CA ILE A 88 7.13 -4.24 3.17
C ILE A 88 8.50 -3.58 3.05
N GLY A 89 8.57 -2.24 3.19
CA GLY A 89 9.84 -1.53 3.30
C GLY A 89 9.79 -0.07 2.86
N ALA A 90 10.62 0.74 3.52
CA ALA A 90 10.70 2.19 3.30
C ALA A 90 11.05 2.58 1.85
N ALA A 91 11.92 1.81 1.18
CA ALA A 91 12.32 2.09 -0.21
C ALA A 91 11.12 2.04 -1.17
N LYS A 92 10.19 1.10 -0.97
CA LYS A 92 9.00 0.95 -1.82
C LYS A 92 8.02 2.09 -1.62
N ILE A 93 7.85 2.56 -0.38
CA ILE A 93 7.08 3.78 -0.10
C ILE A 93 7.68 4.97 -0.85
N GLY A 94 8.99 5.18 -0.72
CA GLY A 94 9.69 6.30 -1.34
C GLY A 94 9.54 6.31 -2.87
N ASN A 95 9.70 5.16 -3.52
CA ASN A 95 9.47 5.00 -4.96
C ASN A 95 8.03 5.36 -5.35
N ALA A 96 7.05 4.74 -4.69
CA ALA A 96 5.64 4.96 -5.02
C ALA A 96 5.18 6.41 -4.80
N LEU A 97 5.60 7.05 -3.69
CA LEU A 97 5.24 8.45 -3.41
C LEU A 97 5.90 9.43 -4.39
N ARG A 98 7.13 9.16 -4.85
CA ARG A 98 7.78 9.97 -5.88
C ARG A 98 7.05 9.87 -7.22
N ALA A 99 6.78 8.66 -7.69
CA ALA A 99 6.02 8.44 -8.92
C ALA A 99 4.62 9.08 -8.85
N LEU A 100 3.93 8.96 -7.71
CA LEU A 100 2.65 9.64 -7.50
C LEU A 100 2.78 11.17 -7.56
N SER A 101 3.83 11.74 -6.94
CA SER A 101 4.06 13.18 -6.89
C SER A 101 4.32 13.80 -8.27
N GLU A 102 4.96 13.06 -9.19
CA GLU A 102 5.24 13.50 -10.55
C GLU A 102 3.94 13.76 -11.35
N VAL A 103 2.90 12.97 -11.10
CA VAL A 103 1.60 13.08 -11.79
C VAL A 103 0.52 13.80 -10.97
N THR A 104 0.81 14.17 -9.72
CA THR A 104 -0.16 14.88 -8.86
C THR A 104 -0.30 16.35 -9.31
N PRO A 105 -1.50 16.79 -9.73
CA PRO A 105 -1.76 18.19 -10.08
C PRO A 105 -1.48 19.14 -8.91
N ASP A 106 -1.05 20.37 -9.19
CA ASP A 106 -0.66 21.34 -8.14
C ASP A 106 -1.75 21.61 -7.11
N GLY A 107 -3.01 21.74 -7.55
CA GLY A 107 -4.15 21.94 -6.64
C GLY A 107 -4.45 20.76 -5.72
N LEU A 108 -3.86 19.58 -5.98
CA LEU A 108 -3.99 18.37 -5.15
C LEU A 108 -2.73 18.09 -4.31
N ARG A 109 -1.68 18.91 -4.44
CA ARG A 109 -0.47 18.78 -3.62
C ARG A 109 -0.75 19.29 -2.22
N ASP A 110 -0.49 18.45 -1.23
CA ASP A 110 -0.61 18.81 0.18
C ASP A 110 0.76 18.82 0.86
N PRO A 111 1.29 20.00 1.24
CA PRO A 111 2.56 20.12 1.93
C PRO A 111 2.45 19.81 3.44
N THR A 112 1.25 19.57 3.97
CA THR A 112 1.01 19.42 5.40
C THR A 112 1.54 18.09 5.92
N CYS A 113 2.44 18.13 6.92
CA CYS A 113 2.80 16.96 7.69
C CYS A 113 1.88 16.82 8.91
N TYR A 114 0.82 16.01 8.79
CA TYR A 114 -0.17 15.80 9.84
C TYR A 114 0.36 15.16 11.12
N ARG A 115 1.53 14.51 11.05
CA ARG A 115 2.19 13.85 12.19
C ARG A 115 3.28 14.68 12.85
N LYS A 116 3.51 15.92 12.41
CA LYS A 116 4.65 16.74 12.85
C LYS A 116 4.74 16.90 14.37
N TRP A 117 3.61 16.88 15.06
CA TRP A 117 3.49 17.10 16.51
C TRP A 117 3.02 15.85 17.27
N GLU A 118 2.95 14.68 16.60
CA GLU A 118 2.61 13.42 17.27
C GLU A 118 3.78 12.99 18.15
N ASN A 119 3.53 12.76 19.44
CA ASN A 119 4.55 12.21 20.34
C ASN A 119 4.68 10.68 20.13
N HIS A 120 5.80 10.12 20.57
CA HIS A 120 6.11 8.70 20.37
C HIS A 120 5.06 7.78 21.00
N GLU A 121 4.63 8.07 22.22
CA GLU A 121 3.68 7.23 22.96
C GLU A 121 2.33 7.11 22.25
N HIS A 122 1.79 8.24 21.77
CA HIS A 122 0.55 8.28 20.98
C HIS A 122 0.71 7.56 19.64
N ALA A 123 1.83 7.74 18.94
CA ALA A 123 2.10 7.05 17.68
C ALA A 123 2.14 5.53 17.87
N VAL A 124 2.80 5.05 18.93
CA VAL A 124 2.87 3.62 19.28
C VAL A 124 1.51 3.08 19.69
N ALA A 125 0.74 3.81 20.52
CA ALA A 125 -0.60 3.41 20.93
C ALA A 125 -1.53 3.26 19.71
N ARG A 126 -1.60 4.27 18.84
CA ARG A 126 -2.38 4.22 17.59
C ARG A 126 -1.95 3.08 16.68
N GLY A 127 -0.64 2.83 16.56
CA GLY A 127 -0.10 1.70 15.80
C GLY A 127 -0.55 0.35 16.36
N ARG A 128 -0.52 0.18 17.70
CA ARG A 128 -1.00 -1.03 18.39
C ARG A 128 -2.49 -1.23 18.19
N ASP A 129 -3.30 -0.19 18.35
CA ASP A 129 -4.76 -0.25 18.17
C ASP A 129 -5.11 -0.64 16.73
N PHE A 130 -4.45 -0.04 15.75
CA PHE A 130 -4.61 -0.40 14.35
C PHE A 130 -4.22 -1.86 14.10
N ALA A 131 -3.04 -2.30 14.54
CA ALA A 131 -2.62 -3.69 14.38
C ALA A 131 -3.60 -4.67 15.04
N LYS A 132 -4.10 -4.35 16.25
CA LYS A 132 -5.10 -5.14 16.96
C LYS A 132 -6.41 -5.25 16.18
N SER A 133 -6.87 -4.15 15.57
CA SER A 133 -8.09 -4.14 14.74
C SER A 133 -8.01 -5.02 13.49
N ILE A 134 -6.80 -5.21 12.95
CA ILE A 134 -6.58 -6.00 11.72
C ILE A 134 -6.30 -7.46 12.05
N TYR A 135 -5.45 -7.72 13.04
CA TYR A 135 -4.93 -9.06 13.33
C TYR A 135 -5.56 -9.74 14.56
N GLY A 136 -6.39 -9.04 15.32
CA GLY A 136 -6.99 -9.54 16.57
C GLY A 136 -6.02 -9.56 17.75
N GLU A 137 -6.48 -10.10 18.90
CA GLU A 137 -5.71 -10.11 20.16
C GLU A 137 -4.53 -11.09 20.17
N ASN A 138 -4.59 -12.19 19.40
CA ASN A 138 -3.60 -13.28 19.43
C ASN A 138 -2.43 -13.09 18.46
N ASN A 139 -2.01 -11.86 18.23
CA ASN A 139 -0.91 -11.56 17.30
C ASN A 139 0.48 -11.73 17.93
N GLU A 140 0.63 -12.59 18.96
CA GLU A 140 1.86 -12.79 19.74
C GLU A 140 3.08 -13.01 18.83
N ARG A 141 3.74 -11.90 18.49
CA ARG A 141 5.06 -11.88 17.88
C ARG A 141 6.05 -12.14 18.99
N GLY A 142 6.98 -13.05 18.76
CA GLY A 142 8.00 -13.38 19.74
C GLY A 142 8.37 -14.86 19.66
N ARG A 143 7.62 -15.74 20.34
CA ARG A 143 8.08 -17.12 20.50
C ARG A 143 8.20 -17.87 19.18
N SER A 144 7.18 -17.84 18.34
CA SER A 144 7.17 -18.58 17.06
C SER A 144 8.11 -17.96 16.03
N SER A 145 8.19 -16.63 15.95
CA SER A 145 9.12 -15.92 15.05
C SER A 145 10.58 -16.17 15.45
N ARG A 146 10.88 -16.14 16.75
CA ARG A 146 12.22 -16.41 17.28
C ARG A 146 12.66 -17.85 17.08
N ILE A 147 11.75 -18.83 17.25
CA ILE A 147 12.04 -20.24 16.93
C ILE A 147 12.33 -20.39 15.44
N ALA A 148 11.57 -19.72 14.57
CA ALA A 148 11.74 -19.80 13.13
C ALA A 148 13.03 -19.11 12.64
N SER A 149 13.36 -17.94 13.19
CA SER A 149 14.57 -17.19 12.86
C SER A 149 14.93 -16.21 13.99
N PRO A 150 15.94 -16.54 14.81
CA PRO A 150 16.48 -15.63 15.83
C PRO A 150 17.00 -14.31 15.24
N ASP A 151 17.60 -14.36 14.05
CA ASP A 151 18.11 -13.16 13.37
C ASP A 151 16.99 -12.21 12.97
N TYR A 152 15.86 -12.73 12.48
CA TYR A 152 14.68 -11.92 12.19
C TYR A 152 14.16 -11.23 13.47
N ASP A 153 14.10 -11.98 14.58
CA ASP A 153 13.67 -11.46 15.88
C ASP A 153 14.60 -10.34 16.37
N PHE A 154 15.92 -10.53 16.24
CA PHE A 154 16.94 -9.53 16.57
C PHE A 154 16.79 -8.25 15.73
N VAL A 155 16.64 -8.39 14.41
CA VAL A 155 16.52 -7.27 13.47
C VAL A 155 15.21 -6.48 13.69
N VAL A 156 14.10 -7.16 13.96
CA VAL A 156 12.78 -6.52 14.06
C VAL A 156 12.50 -5.96 15.45
N LEU A 157 12.93 -6.64 16.51
CA LEU A 157 12.65 -6.22 17.89
C LEU A 157 13.79 -5.42 18.53
N GLY A 158 14.96 -5.33 17.88
CA GLY A 158 16.09 -4.50 18.31
C GLY A 158 16.76 -4.94 19.61
N ASN A 159 16.25 -5.97 20.26
CA ASN A 159 16.73 -6.47 21.53
C ASN A 159 17.42 -7.83 21.32
N GLY A 160 18.75 -7.85 21.35
CA GLY A 160 19.52 -9.06 21.63
C GLY A 160 19.34 -9.60 23.06
N ASN A 161 18.31 -9.16 23.79
CA ASN A 161 18.02 -9.60 25.15
C ASN A 161 17.13 -10.85 25.13
N ILE A 162 17.83 -11.98 25.21
CA ILE A 162 17.47 -13.23 25.89
C ILE A 162 16.69 -12.99 27.20
N GLY A 163 15.37 -12.85 27.10
CA GLY A 163 14.45 -12.90 28.24
C GLY A 163 13.37 -13.93 27.98
N LEU A 164 13.36 -14.99 28.79
CA LEU A 164 12.26 -15.94 28.95
C LEU A 164 11.08 -15.27 29.65
#